data_AF-A0A9E5IW58-F1
#
_entry.id   AF-A0A9E5IW58-F1
#
_cell.length_a   1.000
_cell.length_b   1.000
_cell.length_c   1.000
_cell.angle_alpha   90.00
_cell.angle_beta   90.00
_cell.angle_gamma   90.00
#
_symmetry.space_group_name_H-M   'P 1'
#
loop_
_entity.id
_entity.type
_entity.pdbx_description
1 polymer ?
#
loop_
_entity_poly.entity_id
_entity_poly.type
_entity_poly.pdbx_seq_one_letter_code
_entity_poly.pdbx_strand_id
1 'polypeptide(L)'
;EIKRAQVEGQIDYPVFTQKHHTDVSYLACARKLLGAIDKVFPQFATHNAHTVASIVSIAEDVCGKYQIGHYEFQCLHGMGEPLYLQVVGPAQLNRPCRIYAPVGTHETLLAYLVRRLLENGANSSFVNRMADASVYIESLVQDPVVLTENEANRLHVAPGQPNAHIPMPKNLYGTERLNSNGWDLNHGPTLARIQHYIENTPLQIQVKPLLAGTVEGAQIDTVVNPAKHSHILGSLQHASSRDIETALQEAEAFASTWAQTLPHKRAEALEQTAALLESESLKCLHLLIHEAGKTWAHAVAEIRESVDFLRYYALQIRQEFSNATHHPLGPVVCISPWNFPLAIFIGQISAALAAGNTVL
;
A
#
# COMPACT_ATOMS: atom_id res chain seq x y z
N GLU A 1 -7.30 -6.93 -2.72
CA GLU A 1 -5.82 -6.87 -2.65
C GLU A 1 -5.21 -5.72 -3.44
N ILE A 2 -5.15 -5.75 -4.79
CA ILE A 2 -4.48 -4.70 -5.59
C ILE A 2 -4.88 -3.27 -5.18
N LYS A 3 -6.19 -2.96 -5.22
CA LYS A 3 -6.71 -1.65 -4.81
C LYS A 3 -6.31 -1.28 -3.38
N ARG A 4 -6.35 -2.25 -2.46
CA ARG A 4 -6.06 -2.00 -1.03
C ARG A 4 -4.60 -1.63 -0.84
N ALA A 5 -3.67 -2.39 -1.42
CA ALA A 5 -2.24 -2.09 -1.37
C ALA A 5 -1.90 -0.71 -1.98
N GLN A 6 -2.55 -0.35 -3.09
CA GLN A 6 -2.41 0.98 -3.71
C GLN A 6 -2.94 2.11 -2.80
N VAL A 7 -4.15 1.96 -2.29
CA VAL A 7 -4.78 2.95 -1.40
C VAL A 7 -3.96 3.14 -0.13
N GLU A 8 -3.46 2.05 0.46
CA GLU A 8 -2.66 2.06 1.68
C GLU A 8 -1.20 2.46 1.46
N GLY A 9 -0.74 2.63 0.21
CA GLY A 9 0.65 3.00 -0.10
C GLY A 9 1.66 1.92 0.31
N GLN A 10 1.27 0.63 0.23
CA GLN A 10 2.14 -0.49 0.60
C GLN A 10 3.35 -0.60 -0.33
N ILE A 11 4.42 -1.28 0.11
CA ILE A 11 5.64 -1.42 -0.69
C ILE A 11 5.43 -2.26 -1.95
N ASP A 12 4.54 -3.25 -1.89
CA ASP A 12 4.20 -4.18 -2.98
C ASP A 12 2.80 -4.78 -2.76
N TYR A 13 2.36 -5.65 -3.65
CA TYR A 13 1.13 -6.39 -3.58
C TYR A 13 1.27 -7.68 -2.76
N PRO A 14 0.28 -8.03 -1.93
CA PRO A 14 0.25 -9.33 -1.24
C PRO A 14 -0.19 -10.49 -2.15
N VAL A 15 -0.39 -10.22 -3.45
CA VAL A 15 -0.83 -11.19 -4.47
C VAL A 15 -0.06 -10.94 -5.77
N PHE A 16 0.12 -11.98 -6.59
CA PHE A 16 0.70 -11.81 -7.91
C PHE A 16 -0.18 -10.95 -8.81
N THR A 17 0.47 -10.17 -9.67
CA THR A 17 -0.19 -9.28 -10.65
C THR A 17 -0.41 -9.92 -12.01
N GLN A 18 0.12 -11.13 -12.21
CA GLN A 18 -0.07 -11.95 -13.40
C GLN A 18 -0.72 -13.29 -13.05
N LYS A 19 -1.67 -13.73 -13.88
CA LYS A 19 -2.43 -14.95 -13.62
C LYS A 19 -1.55 -16.20 -13.64
N HIS A 20 -0.67 -16.34 -14.64
CA HIS A 20 0.22 -17.50 -14.74
C HIS A 20 1.23 -17.59 -13.58
N HIS A 21 1.61 -16.48 -12.93
CA HIS A 21 2.41 -16.55 -11.69
C HIS A 21 1.63 -17.22 -10.55
N THR A 22 0.32 -16.97 -10.46
CA THR A 22 -0.55 -17.67 -9.51
C THR A 22 -0.64 -19.16 -9.85
N ASP A 23 -0.72 -19.52 -11.13
CA ASP A 23 -0.72 -20.93 -11.56
C ASP A 23 0.60 -21.64 -11.21
N VAL A 24 1.76 -21.01 -11.47
CA VAL A 24 3.08 -21.53 -11.08
C VAL A 24 3.16 -21.72 -9.56
N SER A 25 2.74 -20.71 -8.80
CA SER A 25 2.71 -20.77 -7.34
C SER A 25 1.81 -21.91 -6.85
N TYR A 26 0.63 -22.09 -7.44
CA TYR A 26 -0.28 -23.19 -7.11
C TYR A 26 0.41 -24.54 -7.30
N LEU A 27 1.03 -24.78 -8.46
CA LEU A 27 1.70 -26.06 -8.74
C LEU A 27 2.91 -26.31 -7.84
N ALA A 28 3.69 -25.27 -7.51
CA ALA A 28 4.79 -25.37 -6.56
C ALA A 28 4.30 -25.71 -5.15
N CYS A 29 3.23 -25.06 -4.68
CA CYS A 29 2.59 -25.38 -3.40
C CYS A 29 1.99 -26.79 -3.40
N ALA A 30 1.37 -27.22 -4.51
CA ALA A 30 0.82 -28.56 -4.64
C ALA A 30 1.90 -29.63 -4.55
N ARG A 31 3.03 -29.47 -5.25
CA ARG A 31 4.19 -30.36 -5.13
C ARG A 31 4.70 -30.44 -3.69
N LYS A 32 4.79 -29.30 -3.00
CA LYS A 32 5.21 -29.25 -1.58
C LYS A 32 4.24 -29.99 -0.65
N LEU A 33 2.93 -29.86 -0.87
CA LEU A 33 1.91 -30.56 -0.10
C LEU A 33 1.92 -32.07 -0.38
N LEU A 34 2.08 -32.48 -1.64
CA LEU A 34 2.19 -33.88 -2.04
C LEU A 34 3.43 -34.56 -1.43
N GLY A 35 4.53 -33.82 -1.24
CA GLY A 35 5.71 -34.30 -0.52
C GLY A 35 5.53 -34.45 0.99
N ALA A 36 4.36 -34.11 1.54
CA ALA A 36 4.08 -34.13 2.98
C ALA A 36 2.74 -34.80 3.31
N ILE A 37 2.25 -35.71 2.46
CA ILE A 37 0.96 -36.40 2.63
C ILE A 37 0.86 -37.25 3.90
N ASP A 38 2.00 -37.58 4.52
CA ASP A 38 2.06 -38.26 5.82
C ASP A 38 1.83 -37.30 7.02
N LYS A 39 1.87 -35.98 6.78
CA LYS A 39 1.69 -34.93 7.78
C LYS A 39 0.41 -34.13 7.60
N VAL A 40 -0.05 -33.98 6.36
CA VAL A 40 -1.22 -33.19 6.01
C VAL A 40 -2.06 -33.92 4.98
N PHE A 41 -3.35 -33.59 4.92
CA PHE A 41 -4.24 -34.07 3.86
C PHE A 41 -4.48 -32.92 2.85
N PRO A 42 -3.83 -32.94 1.66
CA PRO A 42 -3.99 -31.89 0.67
C PRO A 42 -5.37 -31.93 0.01
N GLN A 43 -5.97 -30.75 -0.16
CA GLN A 43 -7.28 -30.57 -0.79
C GLN A 43 -7.15 -29.52 -1.90
N PHE A 44 -7.09 -29.98 -3.16
CA PHE A 44 -6.81 -29.11 -4.30
C PHE A 44 -8.09 -28.54 -4.90
N ALA A 45 -8.47 -27.33 -4.49
CA ALA A 45 -9.61 -26.60 -5.04
C ALA A 45 -9.23 -25.88 -6.34
N THR A 46 -9.82 -26.27 -7.47
CA THR A 46 -9.60 -25.61 -8.78
C THR A 46 -10.65 -26.04 -9.81
N HIS A 47 -10.93 -25.18 -10.80
CA HIS A 47 -11.69 -25.52 -12.02
C HIS A 47 -10.82 -25.51 -13.28
N ASN A 48 -9.50 -25.37 -13.11
CA ASN A 48 -8.57 -25.38 -14.23
C ASN A 48 -8.16 -26.83 -14.53
N ALA A 49 -8.60 -27.36 -15.67
CA ALA A 49 -8.33 -28.75 -16.07
C ALA A 49 -6.83 -29.02 -16.25
N HIS A 50 -6.06 -28.03 -16.74
CA HIS A 50 -4.60 -28.14 -16.81
C HIS A 50 -4.01 -28.33 -15.41
N THR A 51 -4.41 -27.52 -14.43
CA THR A 51 -3.97 -27.66 -13.04
C THR A 51 -4.32 -29.03 -12.45
N VAL A 52 -5.54 -29.54 -12.70
CA VAL A 52 -5.94 -30.90 -12.27
C VAL A 52 -5.02 -31.96 -12.86
N ALA A 53 -4.81 -31.92 -14.19
CA ALA A 53 -3.94 -32.87 -14.88
C ALA A 53 -2.50 -32.81 -14.35
N SER A 54 -1.93 -31.60 -14.17
CA SER A 54 -0.59 -31.43 -13.61
C SER A 54 -0.48 -32.02 -12.20
N ILE A 55 -1.47 -31.82 -11.33
CA ILE A 55 -1.44 -32.36 -9.96
C ILE A 55 -1.50 -33.88 -9.97
N VAL A 56 -2.28 -34.49 -10.86
CA VAL A 56 -2.33 -35.96 -10.99
C VAL A 56 -0.95 -36.50 -11.37
N SER A 57 -0.30 -35.91 -12.37
CA SER A 57 1.05 -36.30 -12.79
C SER A 57 2.10 -36.07 -11.68
N ILE A 58 2.09 -34.88 -11.04
CA ILE A 58 3.01 -34.58 -9.93
C ILE A 58 2.81 -35.56 -8.77
N ALA A 59 1.56 -35.93 -8.46
CA ALA A 59 1.29 -36.88 -7.39
C ALA A 59 1.77 -38.29 -7.72
N GLU A 60 1.71 -38.71 -8.98
CA GLU A 60 2.25 -40.00 -9.41
C GLU A 60 3.78 -40.02 -9.33
N ASP A 61 4.43 -38.92 -9.69
CA ASP A 61 5.89 -38.78 -9.57
C ASP A 61 6.35 -38.75 -8.10
N VAL A 62 5.62 -38.06 -7.23
CA VAL A 62 6.04 -37.79 -5.84
C VAL A 62 5.58 -38.89 -4.88
N CYS A 63 4.35 -39.38 -5.03
CA CYS A 63 3.70 -40.31 -4.10
C CYS A 63 3.53 -41.72 -4.67
N GLY A 64 3.77 -41.92 -5.98
CA GLY A 64 3.45 -43.16 -6.67
C GLY A 64 1.95 -43.33 -6.91
N LYS A 65 1.51 -44.59 -7.01
CA LYS A 65 0.11 -44.91 -7.29
C LYS A 65 -0.80 -44.35 -6.19
N TYR A 66 -1.87 -43.67 -6.62
CA TYR A 66 -2.87 -43.10 -5.73
C TYR A 66 -3.48 -44.14 -4.78
N GLN A 67 -3.67 -43.73 -3.52
CA GLN A 67 -4.45 -44.45 -2.52
C GLN A 67 -5.42 -43.47 -1.85
N ILE A 68 -6.55 -44.01 -1.39
CA ILE A 68 -7.55 -43.23 -0.66
C ILE A 68 -6.89 -42.60 0.57
N GLY A 69 -7.08 -41.30 0.76
CA GLY A 69 -6.49 -40.55 1.86
C GLY A 69 -5.18 -39.85 1.52
N HIS A 70 -4.59 -40.05 0.33
CA HIS A 70 -3.42 -39.27 -0.09
C HIS A 70 -3.75 -37.79 -0.30
N TYR A 71 -4.81 -37.51 -1.05
CA TYR A 71 -5.34 -36.16 -1.31
C TYR A 71 -6.75 -36.26 -1.90
N GLU A 72 -7.43 -35.12 -1.99
CA GLU A 72 -8.66 -34.95 -2.77
C GLU A 72 -8.61 -33.67 -3.62
N PHE A 73 -9.46 -33.62 -4.64
CA PHE A 73 -9.80 -32.36 -5.29
C PHE A 73 -11.03 -31.72 -4.65
N GLN A 74 -11.24 -30.44 -4.93
CA GLN A 74 -12.46 -29.75 -4.57
C GLN A 74 -12.97 -28.86 -5.70
N CYS A 75 -14.28 -28.70 -5.75
CA CYS A 75 -14.95 -27.86 -6.74
C CYS A 75 -16.13 -27.11 -6.13
N LEU A 76 -16.59 -26.07 -6.81
CA LEU A 76 -17.77 -25.32 -6.41
C LEU A 76 -19.03 -25.96 -7.00
N HIS A 77 -20.07 -26.07 -6.18
CA HIS A 77 -21.39 -26.53 -6.62
C HIS A 77 -21.96 -25.64 -7.74
N GLY A 78 -22.57 -26.27 -8.73
CA GLY A 78 -23.22 -25.62 -9.88
C GLY A 78 -22.25 -25.11 -10.93
N MET A 79 -20.99 -25.56 -10.90
CA MET A 79 -19.95 -25.05 -11.79
C MET A 79 -18.83 -26.05 -12.06
N GLY A 80 -18.28 -26.69 -11.03
CA GLY A 80 -17.11 -27.57 -11.19
C GLY A 80 -17.47 -28.99 -11.62
N GLU A 81 -18.73 -29.41 -11.47
CA GLU A 81 -19.18 -30.77 -11.71
C GLU A 81 -18.84 -31.30 -13.12
N PRO A 82 -19.01 -30.55 -14.23
CA PRO A 82 -18.67 -31.05 -15.57
C PRO A 82 -17.22 -31.51 -15.70
N LEU A 83 -16.28 -30.79 -15.08
CA LEU A 83 -14.87 -31.18 -15.03
C LEU A 83 -14.68 -32.43 -14.17
N TYR A 84 -15.21 -32.43 -12.95
CA TYR A 84 -14.92 -33.51 -11.99
C TYR A 84 -15.67 -34.82 -12.26
N LEU A 85 -16.71 -34.81 -13.10
CA LEU A 85 -17.28 -36.03 -13.68
C LEU A 85 -16.25 -36.80 -14.54
N GLN A 86 -15.21 -36.13 -15.06
CA GLN A 86 -14.09 -36.76 -15.78
C GLN A 86 -12.91 -37.14 -14.86
N VAL A 87 -13.04 -36.92 -13.55
CA VAL A 87 -11.97 -37.14 -12.55
C VAL A 87 -12.35 -38.24 -11.57
N VAL A 88 -13.61 -38.22 -11.11
CA VAL A 88 -14.11 -39.12 -10.07
C VAL A 88 -14.49 -40.48 -10.63
N GLY A 89 -14.11 -41.54 -9.92
CA GLY A 89 -14.55 -42.92 -10.17
C GLY A 89 -13.53 -43.76 -10.94
N PRO A 90 -13.64 -45.10 -10.85
CA PRO A 90 -12.62 -46.04 -11.36
C PRO A 90 -12.51 -46.07 -12.88
N ALA A 91 -13.54 -45.61 -13.60
CA ALA A 91 -13.53 -45.48 -15.06
C ALA A 91 -12.87 -44.19 -15.56
N GLN A 92 -12.52 -43.28 -14.63
CA GLN A 92 -11.91 -41.97 -14.89
C GLN A 92 -10.51 -41.93 -14.26
N LEU A 93 -10.06 -40.77 -13.79
CA LEU A 93 -8.79 -40.62 -13.07
C LEU A 93 -8.81 -41.24 -11.65
N ASN A 94 -9.96 -41.73 -11.19
CA ASN A 94 -10.15 -42.36 -9.89
C ASN A 94 -9.62 -41.52 -8.71
N ARG A 95 -9.86 -40.20 -8.75
CA ARG A 95 -9.54 -39.28 -7.66
C ARG A 95 -10.83 -38.71 -7.04
N PRO A 96 -10.94 -38.60 -5.71
CA PRO A 96 -12.14 -38.05 -5.09
C PRO A 96 -12.22 -36.54 -5.30
N CYS A 97 -13.45 -36.02 -5.35
CA CYS A 97 -13.73 -34.60 -5.37
C CYS A 97 -14.79 -34.26 -4.33
N ARG A 98 -14.52 -33.25 -3.49
CA ARG A 98 -15.49 -32.68 -2.56
C ARG A 98 -16.11 -31.42 -3.15
N ILE A 99 -17.44 -31.35 -3.12
CA ILE A 99 -18.19 -30.19 -3.59
C ILE A 99 -18.35 -29.19 -2.43
N TYR A 100 -17.86 -27.97 -2.62
CA TYR A 100 -18.18 -26.84 -1.76
C TYR A 100 -19.56 -26.29 -2.16
N ALA A 101 -20.54 -26.51 -1.29
CA ALA A 101 -21.95 -26.18 -1.53
C ALA A 101 -22.41 -25.07 -0.58
N PRO A 102 -22.48 -23.80 -1.04
CA PRO A 102 -23.09 -22.72 -0.27
C PRO A 102 -24.57 -23.04 0.00
N VAL A 103 -25.00 -22.83 1.25
CA VAL A 103 -26.42 -23.00 1.67
C VAL A 103 -26.84 -21.72 2.39
N GLY A 104 -27.95 -21.13 1.96
CA GLY A 104 -28.47 -19.90 2.54
C GLY A 104 -29.74 -19.41 1.85
N THR A 105 -30.32 -18.33 2.36
CA THR A 105 -31.47 -17.68 1.73
C THR A 105 -31.04 -16.92 0.47
N HIS A 106 -32.02 -16.50 -0.35
CA HIS A 106 -31.77 -15.67 -1.53
C HIS A 106 -31.04 -14.37 -1.18
N GLU A 107 -31.36 -13.74 -0.06
CA GLU A 107 -30.69 -12.52 0.39
C GLU A 107 -29.21 -12.77 0.67
N THR A 108 -28.89 -13.84 1.42
CA THR A 108 -27.51 -14.18 1.78
C THR A 108 -26.66 -14.51 0.56
N LEU A 109 -27.20 -15.26 -0.41
CA LEU A 109 -26.45 -15.66 -1.60
C LEU A 109 -26.21 -14.49 -2.56
N LEU A 110 -27.09 -13.49 -2.62
CA LEU A 110 -26.93 -12.35 -3.52
C LEU A 110 -25.68 -11.51 -3.18
N ALA A 111 -25.41 -11.30 -1.89
CA ALA A 111 -24.21 -10.59 -1.44
C ALA A 111 -22.91 -11.30 -1.86
N TYR A 112 -22.96 -12.62 -2.02
CA TYR A 112 -21.83 -13.47 -2.39
C TYR A 112 -21.72 -13.72 -3.91
N LEU A 113 -22.84 -13.62 -4.62
CA LEU A 113 -22.99 -13.98 -6.03
C LEU A 113 -22.06 -13.17 -6.94
N VAL A 114 -21.94 -11.86 -6.72
CA VAL A 114 -21.09 -10.99 -7.56
C VAL A 114 -19.64 -11.47 -7.54
N ARG A 115 -19.10 -11.78 -6.35
CA ARG A 115 -17.74 -12.28 -6.23
C ARG A 115 -17.58 -13.64 -6.91
N ARG A 116 -18.56 -14.52 -6.76
CA ARG A 116 -18.55 -15.86 -7.37
C ARG A 116 -18.60 -15.82 -8.90
N LEU A 117 -19.35 -14.87 -9.46
CA LEU A 117 -19.39 -14.63 -10.91
C LEU A 117 -18.04 -14.11 -11.41
N LEU A 118 -17.39 -13.19 -10.69
CA LEU A 118 -16.07 -12.67 -11.07
C LEU A 118 -14.97 -13.74 -10.99
N GLU A 119 -15.02 -14.66 -10.03
CA GLU A 119 -14.04 -15.75 -9.88
C GLU A 119 -13.92 -16.62 -11.16
N ASN A 120 -15.02 -16.85 -11.88
CA ASN A 120 -15.04 -17.77 -13.03
C ASN A 120 -15.43 -17.10 -14.36
N GLY A 121 -15.90 -15.85 -14.32
CA GLY A 121 -16.27 -15.05 -15.47
C GLY A 121 -15.24 -13.99 -15.89
N ALA A 122 -14.12 -13.85 -15.17
CA ALA A 122 -13.05 -12.95 -15.60
C ALA A 122 -12.39 -13.44 -16.91
N ASN A 123 -11.92 -12.51 -17.75
CA ASN A 123 -11.30 -12.83 -19.05
C ASN A 123 -10.12 -13.81 -18.94
N SER A 124 -9.38 -13.77 -17.83
CA SER A 124 -8.25 -14.68 -17.56
C SER A 124 -8.66 -16.00 -16.90
N SER A 125 -9.93 -16.18 -16.56
CA SER A 125 -10.45 -17.39 -15.94
C SER A 125 -10.54 -18.54 -16.95
N PHE A 126 -10.17 -19.74 -16.52
CA PHE A 126 -10.19 -20.93 -17.35
C PHE A 126 -11.61 -21.28 -17.82
N VAL A 127 -12.61 -21.15 -16.93
CA VAL A 127 -14.02 -21.45 -17.26
C VAL A 127 -14.52 -20.51 -18.35
N ASN A 128 -14.27 -19.20 -18.21
CA ASN A 128 -14.63 -18.22 -19.22
C ASN A 128 -13.93 -18.49 -20.57
N ARG A 129 -12.62 -18.75 -20.54
CA ARG A 129 -11.85 -19.04 -21.76
C ARG A 129 -12.26 -20.35 -22.45
N MET A 130 -12.70 -21.36 -21.70
CA MET A 130 -13.20 -22.62 -22.29
C MET A 130 -14.53 -22.42 -23.03
N ALA A 131 -15.38 -21.53 -22.54
CA ALA A 131 -16.66 -21.21 -23.18
C ALA A 131 -16.50 -20.32 -24.43
N ASP A 132 -15.34 -19.70 -24.62
CA ASP A 132 -15.04 -18.84 -25.76
C ASP A 132 -14.54 -19.68 -26.95
N ALA A 133 -15.36 -19.75 -28.00
CA ALA A 133 -15.07 -20.51 -29.21
C ALA A 133 -13.84 -20.01 -29.99
N SER A 134 -13.33 -18.80 -29.68
CA SER A 134 -12.11 -18.26 -30.28
C SER A 134 -10.82 -18.75 -29.60
N VAL A 135 -10.92 -19.42 -28.45
CA VAL A 135 -9.77 -19.91 -27.68
C VAL A 135 -9.44 -21.35 -28.06
N TYR A 136 -8.26 -21.55 -28.62
CA TYR A 136 -7.73 -22.88 -28.96
C TYR A 136 -7.34 -23.68 -27.72
N ILE A 137 -7.58 -25.00 -27.75
CA ILE A 137 -7.28 -25.93 -26.65
C ILE A 137 -5.79 -25.88 -26.29
N GLU A 138 -4.91 -25.77 -27.29
CA GLU A 138 -3.46 -25.67 -27.14
C GLU A 138 -3.08 -24.49 -26.24
N SER A 139 -3.83 -23.39 -26.28
CA SER A 139 -3.60 -22.22 -25.43
C SER A 139 -4.12 -22.38 -23.99
N LEU A 140 -5.01 -23.35 -23.75
CA LEU A 140 -5.57 -23.66 -22.43
C LEU A 140 -4.72 -24.66 -21.66
N VAL A 141 -3.94 -25.48 -22.37
CA VAL A 141 -3.10 -26.55 -21.80
C VAL A 141 -1.62 -26.20 -21.76
N GLN A 142 -1.26 -24.94 -21.96
CA GLN A 142 0.11 -24.49 -21.84
C GLN A 142 0.61 -24.54 -20.39
N ASP A 143 1.83 -25.04 -20.21
CA ASP A 143 2.52 -25.04 -18.92
C ASP A 143 2.73 -23.59 -18.44
N PRO A 144 2.20 -23.21 -17.27
CA PRO A 144 2.35 -21.85 -16.72
C PRO A 144 3.82 -21.49 -16.43
N VAL A 145 4.71 -22.46 -16.21
CA VAL A 145 6.16 -22.21 -16.06
C VAL A 145 6.74 -21.75 -17.39
N VAL A 146 6.50 -22.52 -18.47
CA VAL A 146 6.95 -22.18 -19.83
C VAL A 146 6.35 -20.86 -20.29
N LEU A 147 5.08 -20.59 -19.97
CA LEU A 147 4.46 -19.28 -20.23
C LEU A 147 5.22 -18.14 -19.54
N THR A 148 5.56 -18.31 -18.27
CA THR A 148 6.28 -17.31 -17.49
C THR A 148 7.69 -17.08 -18.05
N GLU A 149 8.39 -18.14 -18.46
CA GLU A 149 9.72 -18.05 -19.08
C GLU A 149 9.67 -17.41 -20.47
N ASN A 150 8.71 -17.79 -21.31
CA ASN A 150 8.53 -17.24 -22.65
C ASN A 150 8.18 -15.74 -22.60
N GLU A 151 7.33 -15.33 -21.66
CA GLU A 151 7.04 -13.91 -21.47
C GLU A 151 8.32 -13.15 -21.07
N ALA A 152 9.07 -13.66 -20.10
CA ALA A 152 10.31 -13.07 -19.63
C ALA A 152 11.34 -12.92 -20.77
N ASN A 153 11.50 -13.97 -21.58
CA ASN A 153 12.37 -13.98 -22.76
C ASN A 153 11.92 -12.94 -23.80
N ARG A 154 10.63 -12.88 -24.12
CA ARG A 154 10.06 -11.91 -25.07
C ARG A 154 10.30 -10.46 -24.60
N LEU A 155 10.17 -10.21 -23.31
CA LEU A 155 10.34 -8.89 -22.70
C LEU A 155 11.81 -8.57 -22.35
N HIS A 156 12.73 -9.52 -22.50
CA HIS A 156 14.14 -9.40 -22.11
C HIS A 156 14.32 -9.02 -20.63
N VAL A 157 13.53 -9.65 -19.76
CA VAL A 157 13.54 -9.44 -18.30
C VAL A 157 13.64 -10.76 -17.55
N ALA A 158 13.87 -10.73 -16.24
CA ALA A 158 13.86 -11.93 -15.41
C ALA A 158 12.41 -12.46 -15.24
N PRO A 159 12.18 -13.78 -15.18
CA PRO A 159 10.87 -14.35 -14.88
C PRO A 159 10.25 -13.79 -13.60
N GLY A 160 8.93 -13.66 -13.57
CA GLY A 160 8.21 -13.17 -12.39
C GLY A 160 8.02 -11.65 -12.30
N GLN A 161 8.33 -10.87 -13.35
CA GLN A 161 8.10 -9.42 -13.33
C GLN A 161 6.62 -9.05 -13.12
N PRO A 162 6.31 -7.98 -12.38
CA PRO A 162 4.95 -7.53 -12.18
C PRO A 162 4.30 -7.12 -13.52
N ASN A 163 2.97 -7.18 -13.57
CA ASN A 163 2.21 -6.71 -14.71
C ASN A 163 2.42 -5.21 -14.94
N ALA A 164 2.98 -4.84 -16.09
CA ALA A 164 3.27 -3.44 -16.44
C ALA A 164 2.03 -2.52 -16.47
N HIS A 165 0.83 -3.08 -16.65
CA HIS A 165 -0.43 -2.32 -16.66
C HIS A 165 -1.01 -2.09 -15.25
N ILE A 166 -0.41 -2.68 -14.22
CA ILE A 166 -0.81 -2.47 -12.83
C ILE A 166 0.27 -1.62 -12.16
N PRO A 167 0.05 -0.29 -12.00
CA PRO A 167 1.08 0.58 -11.43
C PRO A 167 1.35 0.18 -9.99
N MET A 168 2.61 0.07 -9.58
CA MET A 168 2.99 -0.16 -8.18
C MET A 168 2.39 0.91 -7.27
N PRO A 169 2.08 0.64 -5.98
CA PRO A 169 1.47 1.63 -5.09
C PRO A 169 2.22 2.96 -5.03
N LYS A 170 3.56 2.93 -5.02
CA LYS A 170 4.43 4.11 -5.06
C LYS A 170 4.30 4.94 -6.36
N ASN A 171 3.93 4.28 -7.46
CA ASN A 171 3.86 4.86 -8.81
C ASN A 171 2.41 5.11 -9.26
N LEU A 172 1.46 5.20 -8.32
CA LEU A 172 0.03 5.35 -8.62
C LEU A 172 -0.29 6.57 -9.50
N TYR A 173 0.51 7.64 -9.38
CA TYR A 173 0.37 8.88 -10.15
C TYR A 173 1.36 8.99 -11.32
N GLY A 174 1.86 7.84 -11.81
CA GLY A 174 2.74 7.77 -12.97
C GLY A 174 4.06 8.52 -12.78
N THR A 175 4.46 9.28 -13.81
CA THR A 175 5.72 10.05 -13.81
C THR A 175 5.59 11.43 -13.20
N GLU A 176 4.38 11.86 -12.83
CA GLU A 176 4.14 13.22 -12.35
C GLU A 176 4.61 13.41 -10.91
N ARG A 177 4.27 12.45 -10.04
CA ARG A 177 4.75 12.42 -8.66
C ARG A 177 4.72 11.01 -8.09
N LEU A 178 5.52 10.79 -7.05
CA LEU A 178 5.44 9.58 -6.24
C LEU A 178 4.25 9.67 -5.27
N ASN A 179 3.59 8.54 -5.04
CA ASN A 179 2.62 8.38 -3.95
C ASN A 179 3.35 8.29 -2.60
N SER A 180 2.69 8.71 -1.52
CA SER A 180 3.19 8.56 -0.16
C SER A 180 3.26 7.10 0.27
N ASN A 181 4.33 6.74 1.00
CA ASN A 181 4.49 5.39 1.56
C ASN A 181 3.65 5.21 2.83
N GLY A 182 2.94 4.08 2.91
CA GLY A 182 2.26 3.64 4.12
C GLY A 182 3.04 2.61 4.92
N TRP A 183 2.41 2.16 6.01
CA TRP A 183 2.93 1.13 6.90
C TRP A 183 1.86 0.03 7.04
N ASP A 184 2.19 -1.20 6.67
CA ASP A 184 1.26 -2.33 6.82
C ASP A 184 1.17 -2.74 8.29
N LEU A 185 0.08 -2.33 8.94
CA LEU A 185 -0.22 -2.65 10.33
C LEU A 185 -0.74 -4.07 10.53
N ASN A 186 -0.91 -4.87 9.47
CA ASN A 186 -1.20 -6.31 9.56
C ASN A 186 0.07 -7.16 9.47
N HIS A 187 1.22 -6.53 9.20
CA HIS A 187 2.51 -7.21 9.11
C HIS A 187 3.21 -7.21 10.48
N GLY A 188 3.33 -8.38 11.10
CA GLY A 188 3.92 -8.55 12.43
C GLY A 188 5.29 -7.87 12.62
N PRO A 189 6.26 -8.05 11.69
CA PRO A 189 7.54 -7.34 11.76
C PRO A 189 7.42 -5.81 11.69
N THR A 190 6.46 -5.28 10.94
CA THR A 190 6.20 -3.82 10.89
C THR A 190 5.72 -3.33 12.25
N LEU A 191 4.75 -4.02 12.86
CA LEU A 191 4.25 -3.69 14.19
C LEU A 191 5.35 -3.75 15.25
N ALA A 192 6.15 -4.81 15.24
CA ALA A 192 7.27 -4.98 16.16
C ALA A 192 8.30 -3.85 16.02
N ARG A 193 8.57 -3.39 14.79
CA ARG A 193 9.47 -2.26 14.54
C ARG A 193 8.94 -0.95 15.12
N ILE A 194 7.65 -0.65 14.91
CA ILE A 194 7.02 0.57 15.47
C ILE A 194 7.03 0.51 17.00
N GLN A 195 6.60 -0.61 17.57
CA GLN A 195 6.57 -0.81 19.02
C GLN A 195 7.97 -0.67 19.64
N HIS A 196 8.97 -1.34 19.07
CA HIS A 196 10.34 -1.26 19.52
C HIS A 196 10.87 0.18 19.50
N TYR A 197 10.58 0.94 18.43
CA TYR A 197 10.99 2.34 18.36
C TYR A 197 10.35 3.19 19.47
N ILE A 198 9.03 3.06 19.68
CA ILE A 198 8.29 3.81 20.71
C ILE A 198 8.81 3.49 22.11
N GLU A 199 9.03 2.21 22.42
CA GLU A 199 9.48 1.77 23.74
C GLU A 199 10.92 2.20 24.06
N ASN A 200 11.78 2.30 23.04
CA ASN A 200 13.21 2.57 23.22
C ASN A 200 13.61 4.02 22.92
N THR A 201 12.69 4.86 22.46
CA THR A 201 12.96 6.25 22.09
C THR A 201 12.05 7.19 22.88
N PRO A 202 12.39 7.56 24.14
CA PRO A 202 11.53 8.43 24.93
C PRO A 202 11.34 9.79 24.26
N LEU A 203 10.11 10.31 24.28
CA LEU A 203 9.84 11.67 23.85
C LEU A 203 10.43 12.66 24.87
N GLN A 204 11.24 13.59 24.36
CA GLN A 204 11.75 14.74 25.10
C GLN A 204 11.46 15.99 24.29
N ILE A 205 10.18 16.37 24.27
CA ILE A 205 9.72 17.47 23.44
C ILE A 205 10.15 18.80 24.08
N GLN A 206 10.89 19.61 23.34
CA GLN A 206 11.17 20.99 23.71
C GLN A 206 10.79 21.89 22.55
N VAL A 207 9.60 22.49 22.62
CA VAL A 207 9.14 23.44 21.62
C VAL A 207 9.45 24.85 22.10
N LYS A 208 10.10 25.64 21.25
CA LYS A 208 10.43 27.05 21.49
C LYS A 208 10.14 27.86 20.21
N PRO A 209 9.92 29.18 20.32
CA PRO A 209 9.82 30.02 19.14
C PRO A 209 11.09 29.89 18.28
N LEU A 210 10.91 29.62 16.99
CA LEU A 210 11.99 29.52 16.00
C LEU A 210 11.89 30.72 15.06
N LEU A 211 12.82 31.66 15.22
CA LEU A 211 12.82 32.96 14.53
C LEU A 211 14.14 33.16 13.79
N ALA A 212 14.14 33.96 12.72
CA ALA A 212 15.37 34.43 12.07
C ALA A 212 16.10 35.52 12.91
N GLY A 213 15.41 36.10 13.89
CA GLY A 213 15.92 37.11 14.81
C GLY A 213 16.13 36.62 16.24
N THR A 214 16.24 37.56 17.19
CA THR A 214 16.39 37.24 18.61
C THR A 214 15.08 36.73 19.19
N VAL A 215 15.15 35.64 19.97
CA VAL A 215 14.01 35.06 20.70
C VAL A 215 14.04 35.54 22.14
N GLU A 216 12.96 36.17 22.60
CA GLU A 216 12.71 36.49 24.00
C GLU A 216 11.96 35.33 24.68
N GLY A 217 10.92 34.81 24.02
CA GLY A 217 10.02 33.81 24.56
C GLY A 217 9.13 34.33 25.69
N ALA A 218 8.10 33.55 26.01
CA ALA A 218 7.12 33.87 27.05
C ALA A 218 6.94 32.69 28.02
N GLN A 219 5.73 32.54 28.56
CA GLN A 219 5.36 31.45 29.46
C GLN A 219 5.73 30.08 28.88
N ILE A 220 6.16 29.18 29.76
CA ILE A 220 6.45 27.78 29.41
C ILE A 220 5.36 26.90 30.02
N ASP A 221 4.68 26.15 29.16
CA ASP A 221 3.69 25.16 29.55
C ASP A 221 4.26 23.74 29.43
N THR A 222 3.65 22.82 30.19
CA THR A 222 3.99 21.39 30.13
C THR A 222 3.14 20.70 29.07
N VAL A 223 3.80 19.95 28.19
CA VAL A 223 3.13 19.12 27.18
C VAL A 223 2.90 17.73 27.75
N VAL A 224 1.66 17.24 27.70
CA VAL A 224 1.26 15.96 28.29
C VAL A 224 0.56 15.07 27.27
N ASN A 225 0.63 13.77 27.49
CA ASN A 225 -0.10 12.81 26.67
C ASN A 225 -1.60 12.84 27.00
N PRO A 226 -2.51 13.08 26.02
CA PRO A 226 -3.94 13.18 26.28
C PRO A 226 -4.60 11.86 26.71
N ALA A 227 -4.01 10.70 26.37
CA ALA A 227 -4.48 9.40 26.82
C ALA A 227 -3.95 9.02 28.23
N LYS A 228 -2.93 9.74 28.74
CA LYS A 228 -2.34 9.52 30.06
C LYS A 228 -1.68 10.81 30.57
N HIS A 229 -2.46 11.70 31.19
CA HIS A 229 -1.97 13.03 31.60
C HIS A 229 -0.79 13.01 32.59
N SER A 230 -0.57 11.91 33.32
CA SER A 230 0.61 11.73 34.17
C SER A 230 1.90 11.51 33.38
N HIS A 231 1.80 11.22 32.08
CA HIS A 231 2.93 11.08 31.17
C HIS A 231 3.25 12.44 30.56
N ILE A 232 4.27 13.08 31.12
CA ILE A 232 4.81 14.34 30.63
C ILE A 232 5.68 14.06 29.41
N LEU A 233 5.38 14.73 28.29
CA LEU A 233 6.11 14.59 27.04
C LEU A 233 7.22 15.63 26.89
N GLY A 234 7.08 16.78 27.57
CA GLY A 234 8.04 17.87 27.46
C GLY A 234 7.47 19.24 27.82
N SER A 235 8.00 20.27 27.16
CA SER A 235 7.64 21.67 27.41
C SER A 235 7.45 22.48 26.12
N LEU A 236 6.53 23.43 26.16
CA LEU A 236 6.25 24.41 25.11
C LEU A 236 6.50 25.81 25.65
N GLN A 237 7.46 26.53 25.09
CA GLN A 237 7.63 27.96 25.33
C GLN A 237 6.81 28.76 24.31
N HIS A 238 5.89 29.58 24.80
CA HIS A 238 5.10 30.47 23.95
C HIS A 238 5.97 31.60 23.37
N ALA A 239 5.59 32.11 22.20
CA ALA A 239 6.18 33.34 21.65
C ALA A 239 5.68 34.56 22.42
N SER A 240 6.56 35.53 22.68
CA SER A 240 6.17 36.83 23.25
C SER A 240 5.57 37.74 22.16
N SER A 241 4.93 38.84 22.54
CA SER A 241 4.50 39.86 21.56
C SER A 241 5.70 40.47 20.80
N ARG A 242 6.88 40.51 21.43
CA ARG A 242 8.11 40.97 20.79
C ARG A 242 8.60 39.97 19.74
N ASP A 243 8.52 38.68 20.04
CA ASP A 243 8.86 37.62 19.10
C ASP A 243 8.00 37.67 17.84
N ILE A 244 6.69 37.93 17.98
CA ILE A 244 5.75 38.07 16.85
C ILE A 244 6.14 39.26 15.96
N GLU A 245 6.44 40.41 16.57
CA GLU A 245 6.87 41.60 15.82
C GLU A 245 8.19 41.34 15.08
N THR A 246 9.15 40.68 15.74
CA THR A 246 10.41 40.27 15.10
C THR A 246 10.17 39.28 13.96
N ALA A 247 9.29 38.29 14.13
CA ALA A 247 8.95 37.35 13.07
C ALA A 247 8.40 38.06 11.82
N LEU A 248 7.47 38.99 12.01
CA LEU A 248 6.85 39.76 10.92
C LEU A 248 7.88 40.64 10.20
N GLN A 249 8.73 41.35 10.95
CA GLN A 249 9.77 42.20 10.39
C GLN A 249 10.77 41.41 9.55
N GLU A 250 11.25 40.27 10.07
CA GLU A 250 12.21 39.42 9.35
C GLU A 250 11.56 38.75 8.13
N ALA A 251 10.30 38.30 8.24
CA ALA A 251 9.57 37.69 7.13
C ALA A 251 9.31 38.70 5.99
N GLU A 252 8.96 39.95 6.32
CA GLU A 252 8.78 41.04 5.35
C GLU A 252 10.12 41.40 4.69
N ALA A 253 11.18 41.56 5.49
CA ALA A 253 12.51 41.89 4.99
C ALA A 253 13.05 40.82 4.02
N PHE A 254 12.77 39.54 4.27
CA PHE A 254 13.21 38.44 3.41
C PHE A 254 12.25 38.11 2.25
N ALA A 255 11.02 38.65 2.26
CA ALA A 255 9.97 38.29 1.29
C ALA A 255 10.43 38.43 -0.16
N SER A 256 11.11 39.54 -0.49
CA SER A 256 11.64 39.78 -1.84
C SER A 256 12.69 38.75 -2.25
N THR A 257 13.56 38.33 -1.33
CA THR A 257 14.59 37.32 -1.58
C THR A 257 13.97 35.95 -1.83
N TRP A 258 13.00 35.55 -1.01
CA TRP A 258 12.30 34.28 -1.21
C TRP A 258 11.48 34.27 -2.51
N ALA A 259 10.77 35.36 -2.81
CA ALA A 259 10.00 35.53 -4.04
C ALA A 259 10.85 35.35 -5.32
N GLN A 260 12.12 35.78 -5.29
CA GLN A 260 13.05 35.63 -6.40
C GLN A 260 13.58 34.20 -6.59
N THR A 261 13.47 33.34 -5.56
CA THR A 261 13.82 31.92 -5.69
C THR A 261 12.99 31.29 -6.79
N LEU A 262 13.60 30.56 -7.72
CA LEU A 262 12.88 30.00 -8.87
C LEU A 262 11.87 28.93 -8.42
N PRO A 263 10.68 28.81 -9.07
CA PRO A 263 9.65 27.84 -8.67
C PRO A 263 10.18 26.41 -8.56
N HIS A 264 11.04 25.96 -9.48
CA HIS A 264 11.62 24.62 -9.41
C HIS A 264 12.52 24.41 -8.16
N LYS A 265 13.19 25.44 -7.65
CA LYS A 265 13.98 25.36 -6.41
C LYS A 265 13.10 25.28 -5.18
N ARG A 266 11.97 25.99 -5.18
CA ARG A 266 10.96 25.86 -4.12
C ARG A 266 10.34 24.46 -4.14
N ALA A 267 10.07 23.91 -5.34
CA ALA A 267 9.58 22.54 -5.50
C ALA A 267 10.57 21.50 -4.98
N GLU A 268 11.87 21.63 -5.31
CA GLU A 268 12.94 20.77 -4.79
C GLU A 268 12.97 20.76 -3.26
N ALA A 269 12.80 21.91 -2.60
CA ALA A 269 12.76 21.99 -1.13
C ALA A 269 11.56 21.24 -0.52
N LEU A 270 10.38 21.34 -1.14
CA LEU A 270 9.20 20.59 -0.73
C LEU A 270 9.40 19.08 -0.90
N GLU A 271 9.96 18.65 -2.04
CA GLU A 271 10.24 17.24 -2.32
C GLU A 271 11.28 16.65 -1.35
N GLN A 272 12.32 17.41 -1.01
CA GLN A 272 13.30 17.05 0.01
C GLN A 272 12.63 16.91 1.38
N THR A 273 11.75 17.85 1.74
CA THR A 273 10.98 17.78 3.00
C THR A 273 10.08 16.54 3.04
N ALA A 274 9.45 16.19 1.91
CA ALA A 274 8.62 15.00 1.80
C ALA A 274 9.43 13.71 2.02
N ALA A 275 10.64 13.64 1.43
CA ALA A 275 11.56 12.53 1.64
C ALA A 275 12.03 12.41 3.10
N LEU A 276 12.30 13.55 3.76
CA LEU A 276 12.68 13.59 5.18
C LEU A 276 11.55 13.12 6.09
N LEU A 277 10.31 13.54 5.84
CA LEU A 277 9.15 13.06 6.59
C LEU A 277 8.97 11.54 6.45
N GLU A 278 9.14 10.99 5.24
CA GLU A 278 9.07 9.54 5.06
C GLU A 278 10.20 8.82 5.81
N SER A 279 11.45 9.31 5.75
CA SER A 279 12.57 8.68 6.47
C SER A 279 12.41 8.74 7.99
N GLU A 280 11.78 9.81 8.51
CA GLU A 280 11.53 10.03 9.93
C GLU A 280 10.15 9.54 10.39
N SER A 281 9.45 8.74 9.57
CA SER A 281 8.06 8.30 9.84
C SER A 281 7.86 7.73 11.25
N LEU A 282 8.82 6.97 11.78
CA LEU A 282 8.72 6.40 13.14
C LEU A 282 8.68 7.48 14.23
N LYS A 283 9.46 8.55 14.06
CA LYS A 283 9.45 9.71 14.96
C LYS A 283 8.11 10.44 14.87
N CYS A 284 7.63 10.68 13.65
CA CYS A 284 6.33 11.31 13.42
C CYS A 284 5.18 10.47 14.01
N LEU A 285 5.20 9.14 13.83
CA LEU A 285 4.24 8.23 14.43
C LEU A 285 4.25 8.36 15.96
N HIS A 286 5.43 8.34 16.58
CA HIS A 286 5.57 8.50 18.02
C HIS A 286 4.90 9.80 18.50
N LEU A 287 5.22 10.94 17.87
CA LEU A 287 4.64 12.23 18.23
C LEU A 287 3.12 12.26 18.02
N LEU A 288 2.62 11.87 16.85
CA LEU A 288 1.19 11.88 16.54
C LEU A 288 0.36 11.00 17.48
N ILE A 289 0.91 9.85 17.88
CA ILE A 289 0.24 8.95 18.82
C ILE A 289 0.22 9.56 20.22
N HIS A 290 1.37 10.05 20.70
CA HIS A 290 1.50 10.41 22.10
C HIS A 290 1.14 11.85 22.44
N GLU A 291 1.38 12.81 21.53
CA GLU A 291 1.03 14.22 21.72
C GLU A 291 -0.42 14.49 21.28
N ALA A 292 -0.82 13.99 20.11
CA ALA A 292 -2.14 14.24 19.55
C ALA A 292 -3.17 13.12 19.82
N GLY A 293 -2.76 12.04 20.48
CA GLY A 293 -3.67 10.94 20.84
C GLY A 293 -4.17 10.12 19.64
N LYS A 294 -3.45 10.12 18.52
CA LYS A 294 -3.90 9.39 17.31
C LYS A 294 -3.76 7.89 17.47
N THR A 295 -4.69 7.15 16.85
CA THR A 295 -4.50 5.73 16.59
C THR A 295 -3.37 5.55 15.58
N TRP A 296 -2.75 4.38 15.55
CA TRP A 296 -1.64 4.10 14.62
C TRP A 296 -2.07 4.27 13.17
N ALA A 297 -3.27 3.79 12.82
CA ALA A 297 -3.81 3.94 11.46
C ALA A 297 -4.01 5.40 11.08
N HIS A 298 -4.54 6.23 11.98
CA HIS A 298 -4.70 7.67 11.72
C HIS A 298 -3.35 8.41 11.66
N ALA A 299 -2.36 8.02 12.47
CA ALA A 299 -1.03 8.60 12.41
C ALA A 299 -0.31 8.27 11.10
N VAL A 300 -0.40 7.03 10.62
CA VAL A 300 0.12 6.62 9.29
C VAL A 300 -0.58 7.42 8.18
N ALA A 301 -1.90 7.52 8.22
CA ALA A 301 -2.66 8.27 7.22
C ALA A 301 -2.27 9.76 7.20
N GLU A 302 -2.05 10.37 8.36
CA GLU A 302 -1.68 11.78 8.44
C GLU A 302 -0.27 12.04 7.92
N ILE A 303 0.72 11.20 8.22
CA ILE A 303 2.07 11.33 7.64
C ILE A 303 1.99 11.27 6.12
N ARG A 304 1.18 10.35 5.60
CA ARG A 304 0.96 10.21 4.16
C ARG A 304 0.35 11.46 3.55
N GLU A 305 -0.68 12.01 4.18
CA GLU A 305 -1.31 13.25 3.74
C GLU A 305 -0.33 14.44 3.73
N SER A 306 0.52 14.59 4.75
CA SER A 306 1.60 15.59 4.78
C SER A 306 2.58 15.44 3.60
N VAL A 307 3.01 14.21 3.32
CA VAL A 307 3.91 13.88 2.21
C VAL A 307 3.23 14.15 0.87
N ASP A 308 1.95 13.82 0.75
CA ASP A 308 1.16 14.06 -0.45
C ASP A 308 0.98 15.56 -0.71
N PHE A 309 0.71 16.39 0.31
CA PHE A 309 0.65 17.85 0.16
C PHE A 309 1.97 18.41 -0.41
N LEU A 310 3.09 18.03 0.19
CA LEU A 310 4.41 18.51 -0.25
C LEU A 310 4.69 18.13 -1.71
N ARG A 311 4.48 16.86 -2.08
CA ARG A 311 4.71 16.37 -3.44
C ARG A 311 3.72 16.96 -4.44
N TYR A 312 2.47 17.13 -4.03
CA TYR A 312 1.44 17.72 -4.88
C TYR A 312 1.75 19.18 -5.16
N TYR A 313 1.98 20.01 -4.16
CA TYR A 313 2.29 21.42 -4.39
C TYR A 313 3.61 21.62 -5.14
N ALA A 314 4.63 20.80 -4.88
CA ALA A 314 5.88 20.80 -5.67
C ALA A 314 5.62 20.56 -7.16
N LEU A 315 4.76 19.59 -7.49
CA LEU A 315 4.35 19.32 -8.87
C LEU A 315 3.62 20.51 -9.49
N GLN A 316 2.61 21.07 -8.79
CA GLN A 316 1.81 22.19 -9.30
C GLN A 316 2.69 23.40 -9.63
N ILE A 317 3.58 23.81 -8.71
CA ILE A 317 4.43 24.98 -8.99
C ILE A 317 5.49 24.71 -10.05
N ARG A 318 5.90 23.45 -10.26
CA ARG A 318 6.84 23.10 -11.33
C ARG A 318 6.20 23.23 -12.71
N GLN A 319 4.91 22.92 -12.82
CA GLN A 319 4.17 22.92 -14.09
C GLN A 319 3.57 24.29 -14.40
N GLU A 320 3.08 25.02 -13.40
CA GLU A 320 2.18 26.16 -13.62
C GLU A 320 2.77 27.52 -13.24
N PHE A 321 3.79 27.56 -12.37
CA PHE A 321 4.27 28.83 -11.81
C PHE A 321 5.48 29.40 -12.56
N SER A 322 5.48 30.72 -12.66
CA SER A 322 6.62 31.54 -13.09
C SER A 322 6.65 32.80 -12.25
N ASN A 323 7.83 33.20 -11.76
CA ASN A 323 8.00 34.42 -10.97
C ASN A 323 7.64 35.69 -11.77
N ALA A 324 7.57 35.60 -13.10
CA ALA A 324 7.16 36.72 -13.96
C ALA A 324 5.65 36.94 -14.01
N THR A 325 4.84 35.92 -13.72
CA THR A 325 3.37 35.97 -13.85
C THR A 325 2.63 35.70 -12.55
N HIS A 326 3.26 34.99 -11.62
CA HIS A 326 2.70 34.62 -10.33
C HIS A 326 3.52 35.29 -9.22
N HIS A 327 3.06 36.47 -8.80
CA HIS A 327 3.70 37.23 -7.73
C HIS A 327 3.16 36.78 -6.37
N PRO A 328 4.02 36.54 -5.36
CA PRO A 328 3.58 36.22 -4.02
C PRO A 328 2.88 37.41 -3.35
N LEU A 329 2.10 37.12 -2.31
CA LEU A 329 1.38 38.11 -1.52
C LEU A 329 2.30 38.85 -0.54
N GLY A 330 3.40 38.21 -0.10
CA GLY A 330 4.26 38.68 0.99
C GLY A 330 4.27 37.69 2.15
N PRO A 331 4.44 38.12 3.40
CA PRO A 331 4.29 37.26 4.57
C PRO A 331 2.87 36.69 4.71
N VAL A 332 2.76 35.39 4.94
CA VAL A 332 1.49 34.67 5.14
C VAL A 332 1.49 34.00 6.51
N VAL A 333 0.44 34.24 7.30
CA VAL A 333 0.26 33.61 8.61
C VAL A 333 -0.49 32.29 8.45
N CYS A 334 0.10 31.18 8.93
CA CYS A 334 -0.48 29.85 8.88
C CYS A 334 -0.94 29.39 10.27
N ILE A 335 -2.23 29.57 10.56
CA ILE A 335 -2.85 29.08 11.79
C ILE A 335 -3.48 27.71 11.51
N SER A 336 -2.96 26.68 12.17
CA SER A 336 -3.33 25.28 11.93
C SER A 336 -4.08 24.67 13.13
N PRO A 337 -4.97 23.69 12.91
CA PRO A 337 -5.74 23.06 13.97
C PRO A 337 -5.00 21.85 14.58
N TRP A 338 -5.36 21.50 15.82
CA TRP A 338 -4.73 20.40 16.56
C TRP A 338 -5.14 18.99 16.10
N ASN A 339 -6.25 18.83 15.36
CA ASN A 339 -6.78 17.52 14.99
C ASN A 339 -6.05 16.89 13.78
N PHE A 340 -5.34 17.70 12.99
CA PHE A 340 -4.36 17.28 11.98
C PHE A 340 -3.08 18.10 12.17
N PRO A 341 -2.36 17.85 13.29
CA PRO A 341 -1.26 18.71 13.72
C PRO A 341 -0.03 18.61 12.81
N LEU A 342 0.02 17.62 11.89
CA LEU A 342 1.07 17.49 10.89
C LEU A 342 0.54 17.74 9.47
N ALA A 343 -0.59 17.15 9.08
CA ALA A 343 -1.06 17.25 7.68
C ALA A 343 -1.52 18.65 7.30
N ILE A 344 -2.43 19.25 8.07
CA ILE A 344 -2.94 20.59 7.76
C ILE A 344 -1.85 21.65 8.01
N PHE A 345 -1.06 21.48 9.08
CA PHE A 345 0.11 22.32 9.35
C PHE A 345 1.07 22.36 8.15
N ILE A 346 1.52 21.21 7.66
CA ILE A 346 2.41 21.12 6.49
C ILE A 346 1.68 21.60 5.22
N GLY A 347 0.42 21.26 5.03
CA GLY A 347 -0.35 21.63 3.84
C GLY A 347 -0.43 23.14 3.64
N GLN A 348 -0.79 23.89 4.69
CA GLN A 348 -0.89 25.34 4.63
C GLN A 348 0.48 26.00 4.40
N ILE A 349 1.48 25.61 5.19
CA ILE A 349 2.83 26.19 5.14
C ILE A 349 3.49 25.90 3.79
N SER A 350 3.42 24.66 3.32
CA SER A 350 4.06 24.25 2.07
C SER A 350 3.44 24.95 0.86
N ALA A 351 2.12 25.14 0.81
CA ALA A 351 1.47 25.88 -0.26
C ALA A 351 1.93 27.34 -0.30
N ALA A 352 1.97 28.02 0.86
CA ALA A 352 2.41 29.40 0.95
C ALA A 352 3.88 29.58 0.54
N LEU A 353 4.77 28.73 1.06
CA LEU A 353 6.19 28.71 0.68
C LEU A 353 6.38 28.41 -0.81
N ALA A 354 5.66 27.42 -1.35
CA ALA A 354 5.70 27.04 -2.77
C ALA A 354 5.32 28.20 -3.69
N ALA A 355 4.32 29.00 -3.31
CA ALA A 355 3.89 30.19 -4.04
C ALA A 355 4.86 31.39 -3.91
N GLY A 356 5.95 31.26 -3.14
CA GLY A 356 6.98 32.30 -2.98
C GLY A 356 6.74 33.26 -1.82
N ASN A 357 5.81 32.94 -0.91
CA ASN A 357 5.53 33.71 0.29
C ASN A 357 6.47 33.30 1.43
N THR A 358 6.86 34.23 2.29
CA THR A 358 7.40 33.90 3.61
C THR A 358 6.26 33.51 4.54
N VAL A 359 6.53 32.72 5.57
CA VAL A 359 5.47 32.14 6.43
C VAL A 359 5.76 32.39 7.90
N LEU A 360 4.68 32.65 8.65
CA LEU A 360 4.63 32.68 10.11
C LEU A 360 3.78 31.53 10.65
#